data_AF-A0A524FI71-F1
#
_entry.id   AF-A0A524FI71-F1
#
_cell.length_a   1.000
_cell.length_b   1.000
_cell.length_c   1.000
_cell.angle_alpha   90.00
_cell.angle_beta   90.00
_cell.angle_gamma   90.00
#
_symmetry.space_group_name_H-M   'P 1'
#
loop_
_entity.id
_entity.type
_entity.pdbx_description
1 polymer ?
#
loop_
_entity_poly.entity_id
_entity_poly.type
_entity_poly.pdbx_seq_one_letter_code
_entity_poly.pdbx_strand_id
1 'polypeptide(L)'
;MNKKILLISLFIFTMAIGAIIFYSSIQINNSEGESTNTLNFKTKDTSKLKIADIPQDYYQDLDLNGTYVYNVTQFEGPLWWWSFDGNKDYVNSSSGSQILVNFTGFDDKHPKDPSCFPEPIPYINITFVNNRTLYNVSNPEAADALGIGYNNFDSGFLLPTENLTKVKELAIAESSSLWANGIVKIEETYNFIYFSFEQTDGTQRTYMIYERHSGLLVWAKTSLFAFQMEITSLNFTSNLDLTYNYTVKEYGEPFKWFNMSGDFKGNVNTTINGLVRVNFTGYHEKDINDNSIFENPIPWINITFIENKTGNLKTNFTLYNISNTEAALNLHIGFNNFSSGFLIPTKNLTSLKENATLEGTGDQSNYLLFSIEETGLTVKFIFIETGGENYSITTYDKRTGLLMAMRAVSGNFLLDMELVLYYEESDPIPPPNPYTKTIYDIDVEEKKKEKEYSNFTIPFILLGCGAAVSFGLLVWKKDTKMLKYLFTGIFGAICFSSLLVFSYWINTGVRSIDETSNETALEVVEDITLIVDYGDGNIKSWKDFTLSKGKTTVLDALDKYCDIKYDDYGWGILVTEIDGIEGDWIYEVNGEKPGHGADRHYLRDGDTIRWEFQES
;
A
#
# COMPACT_ATOMS: atom_id res chain seq x y z
N MET A 1 2.30 55.83 9.17
CA MET A 1 1.58 54.82 10.00
C MET A 1 1.78 55.16 11.46
N ASN A 2 0.69 55.30 12.22
CA ASN A 2 0.73 55.70 13.63
C ASN A 2 1.42 54.60 14.43
N LYS A 3 2.44 54.92 15.26
CA LYS A 3 3.15 53.93 16.10
C LYS A 3 2.18 53.06 16.91
N LYS A 4 1.00 53.60 17.23
CA LYS A 4 -0.11 52.87 17.88
C LYS A 4 -0.64 51.69 17.05
N ILE A 5 -0.76 51.81 15.73
CA ILE A 5 -1.30 50.73 14.88
C ILE A 5 -0.29 49.58 14.79
N LEU A 6 1.00 49.88 14.64
CA LEU A 6 2.06 48.86 14.64
C LEU A 6 2.14 48.13 15.99
N LEU A 7 2.01 48.86 17.10
CA LEU A 7 2.00 48.25 18.44
C LEU A 7 0.78 47.34 18.63
N ILE A 8 -0.40 47.73 18.13
CA ILE A 8 -1.62 46.93 18.22
C ILE A 8 -1.49 45.66 17.39
N SER A 9 -0.95 45.73 16.17
CA SER A 9 -0.74 44.53 15.33
C SER A 9 0.29 43.58 15.95
N LEU A 10 1.38 44.11 16.54
CA LEU A 10 2.39 43.30 17.22
C LEU A 10 1.85 42.66 18.51
N PHE A 11 0.96 43.36 19.22
CA PHE A 11 0.30 42.87 20.43
C PHE A 11 -0.72 41.76 20.12
N ILE A 12 -1.50 41.90 19.05
CA ILE A 12 -2.43 40.84 18.59
C ILE A 12 -1.65 39.58 18.18
N PHE A 13 -0.54 39.75 17.47
CA PHE A 13 0.31 38.62 17.05
C PHE A 13 0.97 37.90 18.24
N THR A 14 1.43 38.64 19.25
CA THR A 14 2.00 38.05 20.48
C THR A 14 0.93 37.39 21.36
N MET A 15 -0.31 37.91 21.40
CA MET A 15 -1.41 37.23 22.08
C MET A 15 -1.86 35.95 21.38
N ALA A 16 -1.84 35.91 20.04
CA ALA A 16 -2.14 34.68 19.30
C ALA A 16 -1.11 33.57 19.58
N ILE A 17 0.19 33.91 19.61
CA ILE A 17 1.26 32.96 19.96
C ILE A 17 1.17 32.56 21.44
N GLY A 18 0.88 33.50 22.34
CA GLY A 18 0.70 33.23 23.77
C GLY A 18 -0.49 32.30 24.05
N ALA A 19 -1.60 32.45 23.33
CA ALA A 19 -2.76 31.58 23.45
C ALA A 19 -2.46 30.15 22.97
N ILE A 20 -1.68 29.97 21.90
CA ILE A 20 -1.25 28.66 21.40
C ILE A 20 -0.32 27.95 22.40
N ILE A 21 0.57 28.69 23.06
CA ILE A 21 1.48 28.16 24.09
C ILE A 21 0.72 27.85 25.40
N PHE A 22 -0.27 28.67 25.77
CA PHE A 22 -1.08 28.47 26.97
C PHE A 22 -2.05 27.29 26.82
N TYR A 23 -2.61 27.08 25.62
CA TYR A 23 -3.48 25.93 25.33
C TYR A 23 -2.72 24.60 25.36
N SER A 24 -1.43 24.61 24.98
CA SER A 24 -0.57 23.42 25.04
C SER A 24 -0.04 23.11 26.45
N SER A 25 -0.06 24.07 27.38
CA SER A 25 0.43 23.88 28.76
C SER A 25 -0.67 23.58 29.80
N ILE A 26 -1.95 23.75 29.46
CA ILE A 26 -3.09 23.36 30.32
C ILE A 26 -3.35 21.83 30.29
N GLN A 27 -2.83 21.10 29.30
CA GLN A 27 -2.99 19.64 29.19
C GLN A 27 -2.02 18.83 30.09
N ILE A 28 -1.19 19.50 30.88
CA ILE A 28 -0.24 18.85 31.80
C ILE A 28 -0.41 19.51 33.17
N ASN A 29 -1.41 19.09 33.95
CA ASN A 29 -1.36 19.04 35.42
C ASN A 29 -2.68 18.53 36.03
N ASN A 30 -2.54 17.59 36.97
CA ASN A 30 -3.53 16.94 37.86
C ASN A 30 -4.27 15.73 37.24
N SER A 31 -4.36 14.56 37.88
CA SER A 31 -4.40 14.28 39.31
C SER A 31 -3.72 12.96 39.71
N GLU A 32 -2.84 13.02 40.72
CA GLU A 32 -2.57 11.88 41.59
C GLU A 32 -3.73 11.74 42.58
N GLY A 33 -4.44 10.62 42.51
CA GLY A 33 -5.46 10.22 43.47
C GLY A 33 -5.43 8.71 43.61
N GLU A 34 -4.73 8.20 44.62
CA GLU A 34 -4.80 6.80 45.01
C GLU A 34 -6.23 6.47 45.45
N SER A 35 -6.91 5.60 44.70
CA SER A 35 -8.11 4.92 45.17
C SER A 35 -7.88 3.41 45.10
N THR A 36 -7.82 2.78 46.27
CA THR A 36 -7.71 1.33 46.42
C THR A 36 -9.13 0.74 46.52
N ASN A 37 -9.75 0.48 45.37
CA ASN A 37 -10.97 -0.31 45.31
C ASN A 37 -10.60 -1.77 44.99
N THR A 38 -10.67 -2.63 46.01
CA THR A 38 -10.52 -4.08 45.85
C THR A 38 -11.86 -4.67 45.37
N LEU A 39 -11.95 -4.91 44.07
CA LEU A 39 -13.04 -5.66 43.45
C LEU A 39 -12.70 -7.15 43.44
N ASN A 40 -13.48 -7.95 44.18
CA ASN A 40 -13.39 -9.40 44.19
C ASN A 40 -13.97 -9.99 42.89
N PHE A 41 -13.11 -10.34 41.94
CA PHE A 41 -13.50 -11.18 40.80
C PHE A 41 -13.57 -12.64 41.24
N LYS A 42 -14.69 -13.31 40.96
CA LYS A 42 -14.79 -14.77 41.01
C LYS A 42 -13.88 -15.34 39.94
N THR A 43 -12.75 -15.89 40.34
CA THR A 43 -11.88 -16.68 39.46
C THR A 43 -12.63 -17.94 39.02
N LYS A 44 -12.85 -18.10 37.72
CA LYS A 44 -13.28 -19.36 37.10
C LYS A 44 -12.19 -20.39 37.42
N ASP A 45 -12.57 -21.52 38.01
CA ASP A 45 -11.65 -22.58 38.46
C ASP A 45 -10.85 -23.13 37.27
N THR A 46 -9.56 -22.80 37.20
CA THR A 46 -8.64 -23.14 36.11
C THR A 46 -8.08 -24.56 36.21
N SER A 47 -8.50 -25.37 37.18
CA SER A 47 -7.87 -26.67 37.47
C SER A 47 -8.21 -27.83 36.51
N LYS A 48 -8.93 -27.57 35.40
CA LYS A 48 -9.17 -28.56 34.32
C LYS A 48 -9.25 -27.89 32.93
N LEU A 49 -8.18 -27.23 32.49
CA LEU A 49 -8.02 -26.96 31.06
C LEU A 49 -7.66 -28.29 30.38
N LYS A 50 -8.66 -28.94 29.76
CA LYS A 50 -8.37 -29.74 28.57
C LYS A 50 -7.62 -28.79 27.63
N ILE A 51 -6.47 -29.21 27.11
CA ILE A 51 -5.89 -28.54 25.95
C ILE A 51 -7.00 -28.60 24.91
N ALA A 52 -7.69 -27.48 24.71
CA ALA A 52 -8.74 -27.40 23.72
C ALA A 52 -8.06 -27.56 22.37
N ASP A 53 -8.58 -28.46 21.55
CA ASP A 53 -8.09 -28.60 20.18
C ASP A 53 -8.20 -27.24 19.50
N ILE A 54 -7.13 -26.80 18.83
CA ILE A 54 -7.14 -25.55 18.08
C ILE A 54 -8.17 -25.72 16.95
N PRO A 55 -9.16 -24.82 16.80
CA PRO A 55 -10.17 -24.97 15.76
C PRO A 55 -9.53 -24.98 14.37
N GLN A 56 -10.14 -25.71 13.44
CA GLN A 56 -9.57 -25.95 12.10
C GLN A 56 -9.24 -24.65 11.34
N ASP A 57 -10.06 -23.61 11.53
CA ASP A 57 -9.90 -22.30 10.92
C ASP A 57 -8.60 -21.58 11.31
N TYR A 58 -7.92 -22.01 12.38
CA TYR A 58 -6.70 -21.40 12.91
C TYR A 58 -5.46 -22.28 12.68
N TYR A 59 -4.28 -21.68 12.86
CA TYR A 59 -3.02 -22.38 12.72
C TYR A 59 -2.82 -23.45 13.81
N GLN A 60 -2.73 -24.70 13.37
CA GLN A 60 -2.74 -25.86 14.24
C GLN A 60 -1.49 -26.01 15.12
N ASP A 61 -0.38 -25.35 14.77
CA ASP A 61 0.86 -25.33 15.55
C ASP A 61 1.02 -24.05 16.39
N LEU A 62 -0.08 -23.35 16.71
CA LEU A 62 -0.07 -22.19 17.59
C LEU A 62 0.39 -22.58 19.01
N ASP A 63 1.37 -21.86 19.57
CA ASP A 63 1.86 -22.09 20.93
C ASP A 63 0.93 -21.45 21.97
N LEU A 64 -0.09 -22.21 22.39
CA LEU A 64 -1.02 -21.79 23.46
C LEU A 64 -0.33 -21.66 24.84
N ASN A 65 0.87 -22.23 25.03
CA ASN A 65 1.63 -22.05 26.27
C ASN A 65 2.65 -20.91 26.18
N GLY A 66 2.82 -20.35 24.98
CA GLY A 66 3.78 -19.31 24.67
C GLY A 66 3.32 -17.93 25.13
N THR A 67 4.28 -17.00 25.18
CA THR A 67 3.99 -15.58 25.37
C THR A 67 4.47 -14.81 24.14
N TYR A 68 3.53 -14.12 23.50
CA TYR A 68 3.76 -13.24 22.37
C TYR A 68 3.99 -11.83 22.91
N VAL A 69 5.11 -11.22 22.54
CA VAL A 69 5.62 -9.96 23.07
C VAL A 69 5.51 -8.90 21.98
N TYR A 70 4.83 -7.81 22.31
CA TYR A 70 4.63 -6.68 21.45
C TYR A 70 5.34 -5.46 22.05
N ASN A 71 6.32 -4.91 21.35
CA ASN A 71 6.92 -3.64 21.70
C ASN A 71 5.97 -2.51 21.37
N VAL A 72 5.78 -1.59 22.32
CA VAL A 72 4.95 -0.40 22.17
C VAL A 72 5.81 0.76 21.71
N THR A 73 5.61 1.26 20.50
CA THR A 73 6.32 2.46 20.01
C THR A 73 5.52 3.73 20.30
N GLN A 74 4.20 3.63 20.40
CA GLN A 74 3.30 4.73 20.75
C GLN A 74 2.11 4.21 21.59
N PHE A 75 1.73 4.95 22.63
CA PHE A 75 0.53 4.70 23.44
C PHE A 75 0.12 6.00 24.13
N GLU A 76 -0.91 6.67 23.63
CA GLU A 76 -1.29 8.01 24.09
C GLU A 76 -2.53 7.98 24.99
N GLY A 77 -2.28 8.15 26.29
CA GLY A 77 -3.30 8.26 27.33
C GLY A 77 -3.72 6.93 27.95
N PRO A 78 -4.29 6.94 29.16
CA PRO A 78 -4.93 5.76 29.72
C PRO A 78 -6.17 5.44 28.88
N LEU A 79 -6.30 4.18 28.51
CA LEU A 79 -7.41 3.65 27.74
C LEU A 79 -8.39 2.95 28.67
N TRP A 80 -9.66 3.27 28.56
CA TRP A 80 -10.69 2.59 29.33
C TRP A 80 -11.05 1.26 28.67
N TRP A 81 -10.83 0.15 29.39
CA TRP A 81 -11.16 -1.18 28.90
C TRP A 81 -12.64 -1.49 29.13
N TRP A 82 -13.42 -1.39 28.06
CA TRP A 82 -14.80 -1.88 28.02
C TRP A 82 -14.80 -3.39 27.79
N SER A 83 -15.40 -4.14 28.70
CA SER A 83 -15.75 -5.53 28.43
C SER A 83 -17.21 -5.64 28.03
N PHE A 84 -17.60 -6.74 27.42
CA PHE A 84 -19.00 -6.98 27.04
C PHE A 84 -19.96 -7.04 28.25
N ASP A 85 -19.46 -7.26 29.46
CA ASP A 85 -20.22 -7.18 30.72
C ASP A 85 -20.15 -5.82 31.41
N GLY A 86 -19.57 -4.83 30.76
CA GLY A 86 -19.41 -3.46 31.24
C GLY A 86 -17.96 -3.12 31.57
N ASN A 87 -17.79 -2.12 32.43
CA ASN A 87 -16.49 -1.54 32.70
C ASN A 87 -15.59 -2.48 33.50
N LYS A 88 -14.39 -2.77 32.99
CA LYS A 88 -13.36 -3.46 33.76
C LYS A 88 -12.50 -2.44 34.50
N ASP A 89 -11.67 -1.67 33.78
CA ASP A 89 -10.74 -0.71 34.38
C ASP A 89 -9.99 0.12 33.32
N TYR A 90 -9.11 1.02 33.75
CA TYR A 90 -8.10 1.64 32.87
C TYR A 90 -6.91 0.70 32.63
N VAL A 91 -6.43 0.68 31.38
CA VAL A 91 -5.12 0.19 30.98
C VAL A 91 -4.27 1.34 30.48
N ASN A 92 -2.96 1.23 30.62
CA ASN A 92 -2.00 2.23 30.19
C ASN A 92 -0.67 1.56 29.86
N SER A 93 0.02 2.09 28.86
CA SER A 93 1.36 1.68 28.45
C SER A 93 2.18 2.93 28.11
N SER A 94 3.47 2.76 27.86
CA SER A 94 4.34 3.85 27.40
C SER A 94 5.14 3.44 26.18
N SER A 95 5.60 4.39 25.38
CA SER A 95 6.61 4.11 24.36
C SER A 95 7.83 3.42 24.98
N GLY A 96 8.34 2.37 24.34
CA GLY A 96 9.41 1.50 24.84
C GLY A 96 8.97 0.41 25.82
N SER A 97 7.70 0.38 26.25
CA SER A 97 7.15 -0.72 27.05
C SER A 97 6.73 -1.92 26.20
N GLN A 98 6.15 -2.93 26.84
CA GLN A 98 5.71 -4.17 26.19
C GLN A 98 4.28 -4.53 26.56
N ILE A 99 3.58 -5.15 25.61
CA ILE A 99 2.33 -5.88 25.83
C ILE A 99 2.62 -7.36 25.62
N LEU A 100 2.26 -8.18 26.60
CA LEU A 100 2.45 -9.63 26.58
C LEU A 100 1.09 -10.30 26.37
N VAL A 101 0.96 -11.13 25.36
CA VAL A 101 -0.25 -11.87 25.01
C VAL A 101 0.02 -13.37 25.15
N ASN A 102 -0.81 -14.07 25.92
CA ASN A 102 -0.76 -15.51 26.07
C ASN A 102 -2.14 -16.09 25.75
N PHE A 103 -2.25 -16.94 24.73
CA PHE A 103 -3.52 -17.56 24.34
C PHE A 103 -3.92 -18.64 25.35
N THR A 104 -5.08 -18.52 25.97
CA THR A 104 -5.56 -19.45 27.00
C THR A 104 -6.44 -20.56 26.45
N GLY A 105 -6.79 -20.49 25.15
CA GLY A 105 -7.62 -21.48 24.46
C GLY A 105 -8.63 -20.82 23.53
N PHE A 106 -9.64 -21.60 23.14
CA PHE A 106 -10.76 -21.17 22.31
C PHE A 106 -12.07 -21.52 23.05
N ASP A 107 -13.04 -20.62 23.01
CA ASP A 107 -14.37 -20.79 23.64
C ASP A 107 -15.42 -20.08 22.78
N ASP A 108 -16.69 -20.26 23.11
CA ASP A 108 -17.79 -19.56 22.46
C ASP A 108 -17.68 -18.04 22.69
N LYS A 109 -18.31 -17.24 21.82
CA LYS A 109 -18.32 -15.80 21.99
C LYS A 109 -19.13 -15.40 23.21
N HIS A 110 -18.82 -14.22 23.71
CA HIS A 110 -19.74 -13.57 24.63
C HIS A 110 -21.07 -13.26 23.91
N PRO A 111 -22.26 -13.45 24.52
CA PRO A 111 -23.55 -13.20 23.86
C PRO A 111 -23.81 -11.76 23.37
N LYS A 112 -22.94 -10.82 23.73
CA LYS A 112 -22.99 -9.40 23.32
C LYS A 112 -21.79 -9.00 22.44
N ASP A 113 -20.95 -9.97 22.08
CA ASP A 113 -19.82 -9.76 21.18
C ASP A 113 -20.36 -9.49 19.77
N PRO A 114 -20.19 -8.26 19.22
CA PRO A 114 -20.72 -7.90 17.92
C PRO A 114 -19.83 -8.41 16.77
N SER A 115 -18.66 -8.96 17.07
CA SER A 115 -17.63 -9.32 16.10
C SER A 115 -18.15 -10.18 14.95
N CYS A 116 -17.65 -9.95 13.74
CA CYS A 116 -18.04 -10.69 12.54
C CYS A 116 -17.32 -12.06 12.39
N PHE A 117 -16.35 -12.40 13.24
CA PHE A 117 -15.60 -13.67 13.16
C PHE A 117 -16.44 -14.86 13.67
N PRO A 118 -16.35 -16.08 13.13
CA PRO A 118 -17.15 -17.20 13.63
C PRO A 118 -16.67 -17.71 15.00
N GLU A 119 -17.55 -18.41 15.72
CA GLU A 119 -17.19 -19.22 16.89
C GLU A 119 -16.54 -20.55 16.47
N PRO A 120 -15.66 -21.13 17.31
CA PRO A 120 -15.13 -20.58 18.56
C PRO A 120 -14.04 -19.51 18.32
N ILE A 121 -13.85 -18.62 19.29
CA ILE A 121 -12.88 -17.51 19.21
C ILE A 121 -11.73 -17.66 20.21
N PRO A 122 -10.55 -17.08 19.94
CA PRO A 122 -9.41 -17.17 20.85
C PRO A 122 -9.67 -16.36 22.12
N TYR A 123 -9.20 -16.87 23.25
CA TYR A 123 -9.12 -16.15 24.52
C TYR A 123 -7.66 -15.95 24.90
N ILE A 124 -7.37 -14.81 25.54
CA ILE A 124 -6.02 -14.40 25.88
C ILE A 124 -5.93 -13.88 27.33
N ASN A 125 -4.76 -14.05 27.92
CA ASN A 125 -4.27 -13.20 28.98
C ASN A 125 -3.44 -12.09 28.34
N ILE A 126 -3.74 -10.83 28.66
CA ILE A 126 -3.01 -9.66 28.15
C ILE A 126 -2.39 -8.88 29.31
N THR A 127 -1.08 -8.69 29.26
CA THR A 127 -0.32 -7.97 30.29
C THR A 127 0.33 -6.72 29.72
N PHE A 128 -0.03 -5.57 30.26
CA PHE A 128 0.64 -4.30 30.00
C PHE A 128 1.79 -4.17 31.01
N VAL A 129 3.03 -4.29 30.55
CA VAL A 129 4.21 -4.30 31.43
C VAL A 129 4.29 -2.98 32.20
N ASN A 130 4.52 -3.08 33.52
CA ASN A 130 4.48 -1.99 34.51
C ASN A 130 3.08 -1.44 34.82
N ASN A 131 2.02 -2.12 34.39
CA ASN A 131 0.65 -1.78 34.75
C ASN A 131 -0.09 -2.99 35.33
N ARG A 132 -0.77 -3.79 34.48
CA ARG A 132 -1.66 -4.86 34.91
C ARG A 132 -1.80 -5.98 33.89
N THR A 133 -2.35 -7.11 34.38
CA THR A 133 -2.80 -8.24 33.56
C THR A 133 -4.32 -8.31 33.57
N LEU A 134 -4.91 -8.46 32.39
CA LEU A 134 -6.30 -8.86 32.20
C LEU A 134 -6.32 -10.34 31.80
N TYR A 135 -7.11 -11.13 32.53
CA TYR A 135 -7.14 -12.57 32.35
C TYR A 135 -8.36 -12.99 31.55
N ASN A 136 -8.15 -13.96 30.66
CA ASN A 136 -9.21 -14.61 29.88
C ASN A 136 -10.15 -13.61 29.20
N VAL A 137 -9.57 -12.62 28.53
CA VAL A 137 -10.31 -11.71 27.64
C VAL A 137 -10.41 -12.35 26.26
N SER A 138 -11.55 -12.21 25.59
CA SER A 138 -11.69 -12.72 24.24
C SER A 138 -10.85 -11.88 23.26
N ASN A 139 -10.42 -12.47 22.16
CA ASN A 139 -9.65 -11.78 21.14
C ASN A 139 -10.41 -10.56 20.56
N PRO A 140 -11.73 -10.66 20.25
CA PRO A 140 -12.52 -9.49 19.87
C PRO A 140 -12.68 -8.43 20.97
N GLU A 141 -12.83 -8.81 22.25
CA GLU A 141 -12.87 -7.83 23.35
C GLU A 141 -11.56 -7.04 23.41
N ALA A 142 -10.42 -7.72 23.25
CA ALA A 142 -9.13 -7.04 23.21
C ALA A 142 -8.96 -6.16 21.96
N ALA A 143 -9.52 -6.59 20.82
CA ALA A 143 -9.53 -5.84 19.58
C ALA A 143 -10.31 -4.52 19.72
N ASP A 144 -11.55 -4.58 20.19
CA ASP A 144 -12.42 -3.42 20.43
C ASP A 144 -11.77 -2.46 21.42
N ALA A 145 -11.32 -2.98 22.57
CA ALA A 145 -10.71 -2.17 23.61
C ALA A 145 -9.45 -1.43 23.12
N LEU A 146 -8.63 -2.06 22.27
CA LEU A 146 -7.39 -1.49 21.75
C LEU A 146 -7.55 -0.82 20.37
N GLY A 147 -8.74 -0.80 19.78
CA GLY A 147 -8.95 -0.32 18.42
C GLY A 147 -8.18 -1.09 17.35
N ILE A 148 -7.94 -2.39 17.55
CA ILE A 148 -7.29 -3.31 16.59
C ILE A 148 -8.37 -3.97 15.72
N GLY A 149 -9.00 -3.15 14.90
CA GLY A 149 -10.13 -3.55 14.06
C GLY A 149 -10.83 -2.34 13.45
N TYR A 150 -12.03 -2.59 12.93
CA TYR A 150 -12.94 -1.55 12.44
C TYR A 150 -14.38 -2.05 12.42
N ASN A 151 -15.32 -1.28 12.99
CA ASN A 151 -16.70 -1.71 13.20
C ASN A 151 -16.74 -3.09 13.89
N ASN A 152 -17.35 -4.12 13.29
CA ASN A 152 -17.36 -5.46 13.87
C ASN A 152 -16.18 -6.33 13.41
N PHE A 153 -15.23 -5.79 12.63
CA PHE A 153 -14.00 -6.48 12.25
C PHE A 153 -12.98 -6.46 13.39
N ASP A 154 -13.35 -7.08 14.51
CA ASP A 154 -12.59 -7.12 15.76
C ASP A 154 -11.48 -8.19 15.72
N SER A 155 -10.49 -7.95 14.87
CA SER A 155 -9.46 -8.93 14.50
C SER A 155 -8.41 -9.24 15.59
N GLY A 156 -8.13 -8.28 16.47
CA GLY A 156 -7.30 -8.50 17.67
C GLY A 156 -5.87 -8.98 17.37
N PHE A 157 -5.42 -10.01 18.08
CA PHE A 157 -4.05 -10.52 18.00
C PHE A 157 -3.90 -11.79 17.14
N LEU A 158 -5.02 -12.39 16.70
CA LEU A 158 -5.03 -13.63 15.94
C LEU A 158 -6.20 -13.65 14.93
N LEU A 159 -5.88 -13.88 13.67
CA LEU A 159 -6.84 -14.13 12.60
C LEU A 159 -6.98 -15.64 12.31
N PRO A 160 -8.16 -16.08 11.85
CA PRO A 160 -8.28 -17.39 11.19
C PRO A 160 -7.50 -17.38 9.87
N THR A 161 -6.81 -18.48 9.56
CA THR A 161 -5.90 -18.59 8.41
C THR A 161 -6.34 -19.57 7.35
N GLU A 162 -7.30 -20.46 7.63
CA GLU A 162 -7.76 -21.46 6.66
C GLU A 162 -8.41 -20.81 5.43
N ASN A 163 -9.18 -19.73 5.62
CA ASN A 163 -9.88 -19.03 4.53
C ASN A 163 -9.69 -17.51 4.60
N LEU A 164 -8.50 -17.05 4.20
CA LEU A 164 -8.20 -15.62 4.13
C LEU A 164 -9.09 -14.85 3.15
N THR A 165 -9.61 -15.49 2.09
CA THR A 165 -10.61 -14.85 1.22
C THR A 165 -11.83 -14.44 2.03
N LYS A 166 -12.31 -15.32 2.92
CA LYS A 166 -13.44 -15.00 3.79
C LYS A 166 -13.12 -13.85 4.76
N VAL A 167 -11.92 -13.83 5.32
CA VAL A 167 -11.48 -12.72 6.19
C VAL A 167 -11.47 -11.39 5.43
N LYS A 168 -11.03 -11.39 4.16
CA LYS A 168 -11.03 -10.20 3.31
C LYS A 168 -12.46 -9.71 3.00
N GLU A 169 -13.38 -10.63 2.70
CA GLU A 169 -14.80 -10.29 2.52
C GLU A 169 -15.41 -9.66 3.77
N LEU A 170 -15.10 -10.19 4.96
CA LEU A 170 -15.56 -9.62 6.22
C LEU A 170 -15.02 -8.20 6.44
N ALA A 171 -13.74 -7.97 6.19
CA ALA A 171 -13.14 -6.64 6.25
C ALA A 171 -13.84 -5.65 5.29
N ILE A 172 -14.15 -6.09 4.05
CA ILE A 172 -14.87 -5.27 3.08
C ILE A 172 -16.30 -4.96 3.54
N ALA A 173 -17.03 -5.96 4.03
CA ALA A 173 -18.40 -5.77 4.52
C ALA A 173 -18.45 -4.75 5.66
N GLU A 174 -17.48 -4.80 6.57
CA GLU A 174 -17.40 -3.89 7.72
C GLU A 174 -16.96 -2.47 7.34
N SER A 175 -16.43 -2.23 6.13
CA SER A 175 -16.13 -0.86 5.67
C SER A 175 -17.36 -0.01 5.38
N SER A 176 -18.50 -0.64 5.08
CA SER A 176 -19.75 0.01 4.65
C SER A 176 -20.88 -0.14 5.69
N SER A 177 -20.54 -0.11 6.98
CA SER A 177 -21.51 -0.35 8.04
C SER A 177 -22.41 0.87 8.32
N LEU A 178 -23.57 0.62 8.95
CA LEU A 178 -24.51 1.67 9.36
C LEU A 178 -23.93 2.65 10.40
N TRP A 179 -22.87 2.26 11.10
CA TRP A 179 -22.33 3.00 12.25
C TRP A 179 -21.21 3.94 11.85
N ALA A 180 -20.31 3.46 10.98
CA ALA A 180 -19.20 4.23 10.46
C ALA A 180 -18.83 3.74 9.07
N ASN A 181 -18.91 4.64 8.09
CA ASN A 181 -18.41 4.39 6.74
C ASN A 181 -16.92 4.69 6.68
N GLY A 182 -16.16 3.73 6.17
CA GLY A 182 -14.72 3.84 6.00
C GLY A 182 -14.25 3.28 4.67
N ILE A 183 -13.02 3.63 4.32
CA ILE A 183 -12.30 3.05 3.19
C ILE A 183 -11.47 1.90 3.75
N VAL A 184 -11.63 0.72 3.16
CA VAL A 184 -10.77 -0.42 3.44
C VAL A 184 -9.77 -0.62 2.31
N LYS A 185 -8.51 -0.88 2.67
CA LYS A 185 -7.50 -1.38 1.74
C LYS A 185 -6.97 -2.69 2.27
N ILE A 186 -6.83 -3.66 1.38
CA ILE A 186 -6.31 -4.98 1.69
C ILE A 186 -5.14 -5.24 0.76
N GLU A 187 -4.02 -5.69 1.33
CA GLU A 187 -2.84 -6.09 0.57
C GLU A 187 -2.35 -7.43 1.11
N GLU A 188 -1.73 -8.24 0.25
CA GLU A 188 -1.26 -9.57 0.61
C GLU A 188 0.12 -9.82 -0.01
N THR A 189 1.03 -10.40 0.76
CA THR A 189 2.32 -10.93 0.31
C THR A 189 2.42 -12.41 0.69
N TYR A 190 3.60 -13.01 0.47
CA TYR A 190 3.83 -14.41 0.84
C TYR A 190 3.65 -14.61 2.35
N ASN A 191 4.30 -13.75 3.15
CA ASN A 191 4.31 -13.89 4.61
C ASN A 191 3.21 -13.11 5.32
N PHE A 192 2.57 -12.13 4.68
CA PHE A 192 1.69 -11.21 5.39
C PHE A 192 0.39 -10.88 4.67
N ILE A 193 -0.61 -10.52 5.47
CA ILE A 193 -1.81 -9.84 5.02
C ILE A 193 -1.93 -8.51 5.79
N TYR A 194 -2.26 -7.45 5.05
CA TYR A 194 -2.41 -6.10 5.56
C TYR A 194 -3.84 -5.62 5.38
N PHE A 195 -4.34 -4.98 6.42
CA PHE A 195 -5.62 -4.30 6.42
C PHE A 195 -5.39 -2.84 6.82
N SER A 196 -5.98 -1.91 6.09
CA SER A 196 -6.18 -0.54 6.56
C SER A 196 -7.64 -0.17 6.53
N PHE A 197 -8.10 0.47 7.60
CA PHE A 197 -9.41 1.07 7.70
C PHE A 197 -9.25 2.54 7.99
N GLU A 198 -9.86 3.39 7.17
CA GLU A 198 -9.88 4.84 7.36
C GLU A 198 -11.32 5.32 7.33
N GLN A 199 -11.85 5.73 8.49
CA GLN A 199 -13.19 6.28 8.57
C GLN A 199 -13.26 7.60 7.78
N THR A 200 -14.35 7.79 7.04
CA THR A 200 -14.54 8.93 6.13
C THR A 200 -14.57 10.29 6.84
N ASP A 201 -14.96 10.34 8.12
CA ASP A 201 -14.88 11.55 8.96
C ASP A 201 -13.51 11.76 9.63
N GLY A 202 -12.57 10.83 9.43
CA GLY A 202 -11.22 10.85 9.99
C GLY A 202 -11.13 10.52 11.49
N THR A 203 -12.21 10.09 12.15
CA THR A 203 -12.21 9.81 13.59
C THR A 203 -11.46 8.53 13.97
N GLN A 204 -11.42 7.55 13.06
CA GLN A 204 -10.68 6.31 13.23
C GLN A 204 -9.79 6.02 12.02
N ARG A 205 -8.55 5.60 12.31
CA ARG A 205 -7.65 4.99 11.34
C ARG A 205 -6.96 3.79 11.99
N THR A 206 -7.09 2.62 11.39
CA THR A 206 -6.46 1.39 11.89
C THR A 206 -5.68 0.74 10.76
N TYR A 207 -4.42 0.40 11.03
CA TYR A 207 -3.52 -0.29 10.11
C TYR A 207 -3.01 -1.55 10.81
N MET A 208 -3.12 -2.71 10.17
CA MET A 208 -2.78 -4.00 10.77
C MET A 208 -2.03 -4.87 9.78
N ILE A 209 -1.01 -5.57 10.25
CA ILE A 209 -0.29 -6.60 9.50
C ILE A 209 -0.34 -7.88 10.32
N TYR A 210 -0.83 -8.95 9.70
CA TYR A 210 -0.83 -10.29 10.26
C TYR A 210 0.12 -11.18 9.48
N GLU A 211 0.79 -12.10 10.16
CA GLU A 211 1.53 -13.18 9.53
C GLU A 211 0.53 -14.19 8.97
N ARG A 212 0.68 -14.52 7.69
CA ARG A 212 -0.36 -15.16 6.91
C ARG A 212 -0.60 -16.63 7.30
N HIS A 213 0.45 -17.35 7.68
CA HIS A 213 0.37 -18.78 7.96
C HIS A 213 -0.20 -19.06 9.36
N SER A 214 0.22 -18.30 10.36
CA SER A 214 -0.19 -18.40 11.76
C SER A 214 -1.39 -17.54 12.13
N GLY A 215 -1.61 -16.44 11.40
CA GLY A 215 -2.65 -15.46 11.67
C GLY A 215 -2.27 -14.48 12.79
N LEU A 216 -1.05 -14.57 13.33
CA LEU A 216 -0.60 -13.74 14.44
C LEU A 216 -0.42 -12.28 14.00
N LEU A 217 -0.86 -11.34 14.84
CA LEU A 217 -0.60 -9.93 14.63
C LEU A 217 0.92 -9.67 14.68
N VAL A 218 1.44 -9.00 13.66
CA VAL A 218 2.86 -8.63 13.53
C VAL A 218 3.06 -7.15 13.83
N TRP A 219 2.15 -6.30 13.39
CA TRP A 219 2.21 -4.86 13.64
C TRP A 219 0.81 -4.28 13.58
N ALA A 220 0.52 -3.33 14.47
CA ALA A 220 -0.70 -2.53 14.40
C ALA A 220 -0.39 -1.07 14.72
N LYS A 221 -1.07 -0.18 14.03
CA LYS A 221 -1.14 1.25 14.35
C LYS A 221 -2.59 1.70 14.28
N THR A 222 -3.08 2.27 15.36
CA THR A 222 -4.45 2.77 15.45
C THR A 222 -4.47 4.20 15.99
N SER A 223 -5.42 4.98 15.48
CA SER A 223 -5.77 6.31 15.93
C SER A 223 -7.28 6.36 16.03
N LEU A 224 -7.81 6.41 17.24
CA LEU A 224 -9.24 6.44 17.53
C LEU A 224 -9.53 7.63 18.45
N PHE A 225 -10.19 8.66 17.91
CA PHE A 225 -10.36 9.96 18.59
C PHE A 225 -9.02 10.54 19.07
N ALA A 226 -8.81 10.59 20.39
CA ALA A 226 -7.57 11.07 21.02
C ALA A 226 -6.60 9.92 21.38
N PHE A 227 -7.04 8.67 21.28
CA PHE A 227 -6.20 7.51 21.56
C PHE A 227 -5.35 7.17 20.34
N GLN A 228 -4.05 6.98 20.57
CA GLN A 228 -3.12 6.51 19.55
C GLN A 228 -2.30 5.36 20.12
N MET A 229 -2.15 4.30 19.33
CA MET A 229 -1.32 3.17 19.69
C MET A 229 -0.55 2.66 18.48
N GLU A 230 0.70 2.29 18.68
CA GLU A 230 1.49 1.54 17.71
C GLU A 230 2.27 0.44 18.44
N ILE A 231 2.11 -0.79 17.96
CA ILE A 231 2.72 -1.99 18.50
C ILE A 231 3.36 -2.84 17.42
N THR A 232 4.48 -3.49 17.74
CA THR A 232 5.19 -4.40 16.84
C THR A 232 5.55 -5.69 17.58
N SER A 233 5.20 -6.83 17.00
CA SER A 233 5.56 -8.16 17.51
C SER A 233 7.07 -8.37 17.47
N LEU A 234 7.62 -8.95 18.53
CA LEU A 234 8.99 -9.45 18.60
C LEU A 234 9.10 -10.94 18.29
N ASN A 235 7.97 -11.63 18.11
CA ASN A 235 7.92 -13.07 17.92
C ASN A 235 7.98 -13.47 16.45
N PHE A 236 7.84 -12.52 15.52
CA PHE A 236 7.99 -12.79 14.11
C PHE A 236 9.48 -12.83 13.72
N THR A 237 9.91 -13.97 13.20
CA THR A 237 11.19 -14.12 12.50
C THR A 237 10.92 -14.63 11.10
N SER A 238 11.47 -13.97 10.09
CA SER A 238 11.42 -14.48 8.71
C SER A 238 12.07 -15.85 8.66
N ASN A 239 11.32 -16.88 8.25
CA ASN A 239 11.84 -18.24 8.13
C ASN A 239 12.60 -18.42 6.81
N LEU A 240 13.88 -18.02 6.81
CA LEU A 240 14.76 -18.14 5.64
C LEU A 240 15.19 -19.58 5.35
N ASP A 241 14.93 -20.53 6.24
CA ASP A 241 15.25 -21.96 6.04
C ASP A 241 14.29 -22.63 5.04
N LEU A 242 13.21 -21.93 4.67
CA LEU A 242 12.26 -22.38 3.66
C LEU A 242 12.85 -22.37 2.26
N THR A 243 12.18 -23.12 1.40
CA THR A 243 12.43 -23.11 -0.04
C THR A 243 11.37 -22.26 -0.72
N TYR A 244 11.79 -21.17 -1.33
CA TYR A 244 10.94 -20.21 -2.03
C TYR A 244 10.88 -20.57 -3.51
N ASN A 245 9.68 -20.84 -4.01
CA ASN A 245 9.46 -21.18 -5.42
C ASN A 245 8.89 -19.96 -6.16
N TYR A 246 9.56 -19.55 -7.23
CA TYR A 246 9.11 -18.49 -8.13
C TYR A 246 8.59 -19.13 -9.42
N THR A 247 7.34 -18.84 -9.80
CA THR A 247 6.80 -19.25 -11.09
C THR A 247 7.27 -18.30 -12.18
N VAL A 248 7.83 -18.86 -13.25
CA VAL A 248 8.27 -18.12 -14.43
C VAL A 248 7.06 -17.81 -15.31
N LYS A 249 6.76 -16.52 -15.50
CA LYS A 249 5.66 -16.00 -16.33
C LYS A 249 6.11 -15.78 -17.77
N GLU A 250 7.31 -15.23 -17.95
CA GLU A 250 7.95 -15.04 -19.25
C GLU A 250 9.43 -15.43 -19.16
N TYR A 251 9.94 -16.00 -20.25
CA TYR A 251 11.34 -16.40 -20.35
C TYR A 251 11.81 -16.24 -21.79
N GLY A 252 12.97 -15.59 -21.96
CA GLY A 252 13.65 -15.44 -23.23
C GLY A 252 14.51 -16.65 -23.58
N GLU A 253 15.71 -16.39 -24.08
CA GLU A 253 16.65 -17.43 -24.47
C GLU A 253 17.46 -17.97 -23.28
N PRO A 254 17.98 -19.22 -23.36
CA PRO A 254 18.94 -19.74 -22.42
C PRO A 254 20.15 -18.79 -22.27
N PHE A 255 20.57 -18.55 -21.03
CA PHE A 255 21.68 -17.63 -20.74
C PHE A 255 22.83 -18.32 -19.99
N LYS A 256 24.00 -17.69 -19.99
CA LYS A 256 25.20 -18.22 -19.33
C LYS A 256 25.26 -17.70 -17.90
N TRP A 257 25.56 -18.58 -16.94
CA TRP A 257 25.87 -18.18 -15.57
C TRP A 257 27.37 -18.03 -15.37
N PHE A 258 27.78 -16.93 -14.74
CA PHE A 258 29.16 -16.64 -14.34
C PHE A 258 29.23 -16.38 -12.83
N ASN A 259 30.29 -16.84 -12.17
CA ASN A 259 30.52 -16.40 -10.78
C ASN A 259 31.07 -14.97 -10.71
N MET A 260 31.25 -14.46 -9.49
CA MET A 260 31.82 -13.12 -9.26
C MET A 260 33.25 -12.91 -9.80
N SER A 261 34.00 -13.98 -10.07
CA SER A 261 35.33 -13.92 -10.71
C SER A 261 35.27 -13.97 -12.25
N GLY A 262 34.07 -14.12 -12.84
CA GLY A 262 33.86 -14.25 -14.28
C GLY A 262 34.02 -15.68 -14.82
N ASP A 263 34.15 -16.70 -13.97
CA ASP A 263 34.22 -18.09 -14.38
C ASP A 263 32.83 -18.59 -14.81
N PHE A 264 32.76 -19.18 -15.99
CA PHE A 264 31.55 -19.82 -16.49
C PHE A 264 31.16 -21.04 -15.64
N LYS A 265 29.89 -21.08 -15.19
CA LYS A 265 29.34 -22.18 -14.38
C LYS A 265 28.38 -23.09 -15.15
N GLY A 266 27.75 -22.59 -16.21
CA GLY A 266 26.87 -23.39 -17.07
C GLY A 266 25.84 -22.53 -17.79
N ASN A 267 25.02 -23.17 -18.63
CA ASN A 267 23.88 -22.51 -19.26
C ASN A 267 22.64 -22.77 -18.41
N VAL A 268 21.94 -21.70 -18.06
CA VAL A 268 20.65 -21.75 -17.38
C VAL A 268 19.55 -21.82 -18.42
N ASN A 269 18.60 -22.70 -18.19
CA ASN A 269 17.38 -22.77 -18.98
C ASN A 269 16.17 -23.00 -18.08
N THR A 270 15.05 -22.39 -18.43
CA THR A 270 13.73 -22.63 -17.84
C THR A 270 12.67 -22.45 -18.94
N THR A 271 11.39 -22.47 -18.60
CA THR A 271 10.30 -22.20 -19.53
C THR A 271 9.21 -21.42 -18.81
N ILE A 272 8.26 -20.86 -19.56
CA ILE A 272 6.99 -20.38 -19.01
C ILE A 272 6.35 -21.51 -18.19
N ASN A 273 5.79 -21.17 -17.02
CA ASN A 273 5.29 -22.09 -15.99
C ASN A 273 6.34 -23.04 -15.41
N GLY A 274 7.63 -22.81 -15.67
CA GLY A 274 8.74 -23.39 -14.94
C GLY A 274 8.90 -22.74 -13.57
N LEU A 275 9.86 -23.22 -12.79
CA LEU A 275 10.15 -22.71 -11.45
C LEU A 275 11.60 -22.26 -11.31
N VAL A 276 11.81 -21.19 -10.54
CA VAL A 276 13.09 -20.84 -9.94
C VAL A 276 12.96 -21.07 -8.45
N ARG A 277 13.73 -22.02 -7.92
CA ARG A 277 13.68 -22.43 -6.51
C ARG A 277 14.88 -21.86 -5.78
N VAL A 278 14.63 -21.11 -4.72
CA VAL A 278 15.65 -20.44 -3.91
C VAL A 278 15.57 -20.93 -2.47
N ASN A 279 16.70 -21.30 -1.90
CA ASN A 279 16.82 -21.68 -0.49
C ASN A 279 18.00 -20.89 0.11
N PHE A 280 17.77 -20.16 1.20
CA PHE A 280 18.83 -19.38 1.83
C PHE A 280 19.69 -20.29 2.72
N THR A 281 21.00 -20.19 2.52
CA THR A 281 22.00 -21.00 3.23
C THR A 281 22.66 -20.28 4.39
N GLY A 282 22.36 -18.99 4.56
CA GLY A 282 22.88 -18.14 5.63
C GLY A 282 23.39 -16.79 5.13
N TYR A 283 24.16 -16.12 5.99
CA TYR A 283 24.85 -14.88 5.68
C TYR A 283 26.36 -15.12 5.73
N HIS A 284 27.08 -14.75 4.68
CA HIS A 284 28.53 -14.89 4.61
C HIS A 284 29.19 -13.61 4.10
N GLU A 285 30.52 -13.59 4.18
CA GLU A 285 31.30 -12.47 3.67
C GLU A 285 31.06 -12.27 2.17
N LYS A 286 31.02 -11.00 1.77
CA LYS A 286 31.01 -10.60 0.36
C LYS A 286 32.22 -11.16 -0.37
N ASP A 287 32.02 -11.55 -1.63
CA ASP A 287 33.14 -11.79 -2.53
C ASP A 287 33.97 -10.50 -2.67
N ILE A 288 35.29 -10.63 -2.83
CA ILE A 288 36.17 -9.47 -2.99
C ILE A 288 35.85 -8.63 -4.24
N ASN A 289 35.19 -9.22 -5.23
CA ASN A 289 34.75 -8.56 -6.45
C ASN A 289 33.29 -8.06 -6.37
N ASP A 290 32.62 -8.24 -5.24
CA ASP A 290 31.26 -7.75 -5.00
C ASP A 290 31.27 -6.24 -4.72
N ASN A 291 30.97 -5.47 -5.77
CA ASN A 291 30.86 -4.01 -5.71
C ASN A 291 29.44 -3.52 -5.36
N SER A 292 28.52 -4.42 -4.96
CA SER A 292 27.15 -4.00 -4.64
C SER A 292 27.11 -3.06 -3.43
N ILE A 293 26.08 -2.21 -3.37
CA ILE A 293 25.90 -1.26 -2.26
C ILE A 293 25.51 -1.91 -0.92
N PHE A 294 25.21 -3.21 -0.91
CA PHE A 294 24.72 -3.89 0.29
C PHE A 294 25.84 -4.08 1.32
N GLU A 295 25.51 -4.07 2.61
CA GLU A 295 26.52 -4.24 3.66
C GLU A 295 26.97 -5.71 3.77
N ASN A 296 28.19 -5.90 4.28
CA ASN A 296 28.73 -7.22 4.63
C ASN A 296 28.29 -7.59 6.06
N PRO A 297 27.83 -8.83 6.36
CA PRO A 297 27.65 -9.98 5.48
C PRO A 297 26.39 -9.91 4.62
N ILE A 298 26.42 -10.60 3.47
CA ILE A 298 25.28 -10.70 2.54
C ILE A 298 24.63 -12.09 2.59
N PRO A 299 23.37 -12.23 2.15
CA PRO A 299 22.72 -13.54 2.06
C PRO A 299 23.37 -14.42 0.99
N TRP A 300 23.40 -15.73 1.24
CA TRP A 300 23.83 -16.73 0.26
C TRP A 300 22.73 -17.75 0.05
N ILE A 301 22.62 -18.28 -1.16
CA ILE A 301 21.50 -19.11 -1.59
C ILE A 301 21.96 -20.35 -2.38
N ASN A 302 21.14 -21.39 -2.30
CA ASN A 302 21.06 -22.40 -3.33
C ASN A 302 19.96 -21.97 -4.31
N ILE A 303 20.23 -22.06 -5.61
CA ILE A 303 19.26 -21.74 -6.66
C ILE A 303 19.11 -22.92 -7.63
N THR A 304 17.88 -23.25 -7.99
CA THR A 304 17.56 -24.32 -8.94
C THR A 304 16.55 -23.85 -9.97
N PHE A 305 16.85 -24.03 -11.25
CA PHE A 305 15.97 -23.76 -12.38
C PHE A 305 15.32 -25.05 -12.86
N ILE A 306 14.00 -25.03 -12.99
CA ILE A 306 13.16 -26.17 -13.30
C ILE A 306 12.33 -25.83 -14.54
N GLU A 307 12.57 -26.54 -15.63
CA GLU A 307 11.78 -26.41 -16.87
C GLU A 307 10.44 -27.11 -16.72
N ASN A 308 9.38 -26.53 -17.30
CA ASN A 308 8.10 -27.19 -17.48
C ASN A 308 7.96 -27.70 -18.93
N LYS A 309 8.30 -28.98 -19.14
CA LYS A 309 8.13 -29.63 -20.45
C LYS A 309 6.84 -30.40 -20.46
N THR A 310 5.84 -29.92 -21.21
CA THR A 310 4.56 -30.61 -21.38
C THR A 310 3.82 -30.92 -20.06
N GLY A 311 3.92 -30.03 -19.07
CA GLY A 311 3.36 -30.23 -17.73
C GLY A 311 4.26 -30.98 -16.75
N ASN A 312 5.40 -31.51 -17.21
CA ASN A 312 6.36 -32.19 -16.36
C ASN A 312 7.50 -31.25 -15.96
N LEU A 313 7.66 -31.06 -14.66
CA LEU A 313 8.75 -30.29 -14.08
C LEU A 313 10.05 -31.11 -14.12
N LYS A 314 11.07 -30.58 -14.82
CA LYS A 314 12.39 -31.20 -14.93
C LYS A 314 13.46 -30.21 -14.50
N THR A 315 14.21 -30.57 -13.46
CA THR A 315 15.39 -29.82 -13.04
C THR A 315 16.39 -29.70 -14.19
N ASN A 316 16.79 -28.47 -14.50
CA ASN A 316 17.75 -28.17 -15.55
C ASN A 316 19.12 -27.81 -14.97
N PHE A 317 19.16 -26.84 -14.06
CA PHE A 317 20.40 -26.23 -13.59
C PHE A 317 20.30 -25.90 -12.10
N THR A 318 21.32 -26.25 -11.33
CA THR A 318 21.40 -25.98 -9.89
C THR A 318 22.76 -25.44 -9.53
N LEU A 319 22.77 -24.39 -8.72
CA LEU A 319 23.95 -23.85 -8.07
C LEU A 319 23.75 -23.86 -6.56
N TYR A 320 24.83 -24.13 -5.85
CA TYR A 320 24.83 -24.20 -4.40
C TYR A 320 25.71 -23.11 -3.82
N ASN A 321 25.24 -22.50 -2.74
CA ASN A 321 25.97 -21.53 -1.96
C ASN A 321 26.60 -20.43 -2.85
N ILE A 322 25.75 -19.72 -3.59
CA ILE A 322 26.12 -18.52 -4.34
C ILE A 322 25.66 -17.28 -3.56
N SER A 323 26.35 -16.16 -3.73
CA SER A 323 25.95 -14.93 -3.07
C SER A 323 24.67 -14.35 -3.68
N ASN A 324 23.89 -13.63 -2.88
CA ASN A 324 22.69 -12.93 -3.35
C ASN A 324 23.01 -11.93 -4.48
N THR A 325 24.18 -11.28 -4.41
CA THR A 325 24.69 -10.39 -5.46
C THR A 325 25.01 -11.15 -6.75
N GLU A 326 25.66 -12.32 -6.67
CA GLU A 326 25.97 -13.13 -7.86
C GLU A 326 24.68 -13.51 -8.59
N ALA A 327 23.66 -13.93 -7.84
CA ALA A 327 22.36 -14.22 -8.41
C ALA A 327 21.73 -12.97 -9.04
N ALA A 328 21.82 -11.82 -8.38
CA ALA A 328 21.29 -10.56 -8.89
C ALA A 328 21.93 -10.15 -10.22
N LEU A 329 23.25 -10.27 -10.35
CA LEU A 329 23.97 -9.90 -11.56
C LEU A 329 23.63 -10.82 -12.74
N ASN A 330 23.54 -12.13 -12.51
CA ASN A 330 23.22 -13.10 -13.57
C ASN A 330 21.76 -13.05 -14.01
N LEU A 331 20.86 -12.62 -13.12
CA LEU A 331 19.42 -12.53 -13.38
C LEU A 331 18.93 -11.10 -13.66
N HIS A 332 19.85 -10.14 -13.72
CA HIS A 332 19.54 -8.72 -13.89
C HIS A 332 18.52 -8.19 -12.85
N ILE A 333 18.63 -8.63 -11.60
CA ILE A 333 17.73 -8.23 -10.49
C ILE A 333 18.26 -6.95 -9.83
N GLY A 334 17.85 -5.81 -10.38
CA GLY A 334 18.29 -4.48 -9.99
C GLY A 334 19.13 -3.81 -11.09
N PHE A 335 19.93 -2.82 -10.72
CA PHE A 335 20.68 -2.01 -11.70
C PHE A 335 21.98 -1.47 -11.11
N ASN A 336 23.04 -1.37 -11.93
CA ASN A 336 24.39 -0.93 -11.48
C ASN A 336 24.83 -1.68 -10.20
N ASN A 337 25.25 -0.94 -9.16
CA ASN A 337 25.66 -1.54 -7.89
C ASN A 337 24.46 -1.87 -6.98
N PHE A 338 23.22 -1.54 -7.39
CA PHE A 338 21.98 -1.99 -6.74
C PHE A 338 21.63 -3.42 -7.16
N SER A 339 22.54 -4.37 -6.93
CA SER A 339 22.37 -5.79 -7.27
C SER A 339 21.57 -6.53 -6.18
N SER A 340 20.26 -6.25 -6.14
CA SER A 340 19.37 -6.54 -5.01
C SER A 340 19.03 -8.01 -4.75
N GLY A 341 19.03 -8.85 -5.78
CA GLY A 341 18.87 -10.31 -5.64
C GLY A 341 17.53 -10.73 -5.04
N PHE A 342 17.52 -11.83 -4.28
CA PHE A 342 16.30 -12.40 -3.70
C PHE A 342 15.95 -11.88 -2.30
N LEU A 343 16.86 -11.11 -1.68
CA LEU A 343 16.66 -10.57 -0.33
C LEU A 343 17.35 -9.21 -0.17
N ILE A 344 16.59 -8.20 0.23
CA ILE A 344 17.08 -6.86 0.58
C ILE A 344 17.05 -6.61 2.09
N PRO A 345 17.90 -5.72 2.64
CA PRO A 345 17.84 -5.35 4.05
C PRO A 345 16.61 -4.48 4.35
N THR A 346 15.85 -4.82 5.39
CA THR A 346 14.61 -4.10 5.77
C THR A 346 14.75 -3.14 6.94
N LYS A 347 15.87 -3.20 7.69
CA LYS A 347 16.06 -2.38 8.90
C LYS A 347 16.05 -0.87 8.62
N ASN A 348 16.48 -0.45 7.43
CA ASN A 348 16.54 0.97 7.04
C ASN A 348 16.13 1.14 5.56
N LEU A 349 14.85 0.94 5.29
CA LEU A 349 14.29 1.12 3.93
C LEU A 349 14.52 2.54 3.39
N THR A 350 14.57 3.57 4.24
CA THR A 350 14.88 4.93 3.81
C THR A 350 16.26 5.02 3.18
N SER A 351 17.29 4.54 3.87
CA SER A 351 18.66 4.52 3.32
C SER A 351 18.78 3.62 2.09
N LEU A 352 18.06 2.49 2.06
CA LEU A 352 18.03 1.62 0.88
C LEU A 352 17.47 2.36 -0.35
N LYS A 353 16.38 3.12 -0.18
CA LYS A 353 15.78 3.93 -1.25
C LYS A 353 16.69 5.05 -1.70
N GLU A 354 17.37 5.71 -0.78
CA GLU A 354 18.37 6.74 -1.11
C GLU A 354 19.49 6.14 -1.96
N ASN A 355 20.03 4.98 -1.56
CA ASN A 355 21.06 4.30 -2.34
C ASN A 355 20.54 3.83 -3.71
N ALA A 356 19.33 3.29 -3.79
CA ALA A 356 18.69 2.93 -5.05
C ALA A 356 18.54 4.16 -5.97
N THR A 357 18.16 5.31 -5.40
CA THR A 357 18.05 6.58 -6.12
C THR A 357 19.41 7.01 -6.66
N LEU A 358 20.46 6.97 -5.83
CA LEU A 358 21.82 7.32 -6.26
C LEU A 358 22.30 6.44 -7.42
N GLU A 359 22.02 5.14 -7.38
CA GLU A 359 22.38 4.22 -8.46
C GLU A 359 21.55 4.45 -9.74
N GLY A 360 20.30 4.89 -9.60
CA GLY A 360 19.40 5.23 -10.72
C GLY A 360 19.60 6.64 -11.29
N THR A 361 20.21 7.58 -10.55
CA THR A 361 20.35 9.01 -10.93
C THR A 361 21.80 9.54 -10.94
N GLY A 362 22.82 8.71 -10.71
CA GLY A 362 24.23 9.13 -10.63
C GLY A 362 24.83 9.62 -11.95
N ASP A 363 26.06 10.16 -11.94
CA ASP A 363 26.68 10.78 -13.14
C ASP A 363 26.85 9.84 -14.37
N GLN A 364 26.77 8.53 -14.16
CA GLN A 364 26.74 7.50 -15.21
C GLN A 364 25.33 7.26 -15.79
N SER A 365 24.29 7.87 -15.21
CA SER A 365 22.87 7.58 -15.40
C SER A 365 22.13 8.56 -16.31
N ASN A 366 22.84 9.31 -17.17
CA ASN A 366 22.21 10.23 -18.14
C ASN A 366 21.16 9.55 -19.05
N TYR A 367 21.03 8.24 -18.94
CA TYR A 367 20.13 7.39 -19.66
C TYR A 367 19.27 6.52 -18.74
N LEU A 368 18.87 6.91 -17.53
CA LEU A 368 18.02 6.07 -16.67
C LEU A 368 16.77 6.79 -16.16
N LEU A 369 15.64 6.12 -16.29
CA LEU A 369 14.39 6.45 -15.61
C LEU A 369 14.27 5.56 -14.38
N PHE A 370 14.19 6.21 -13.23
CA PHE A 370 14.10 5.54 -11.95
C PHE A 370 12.81 5.95 -11.23
N SER A 371 12.10 4.95 -10.70
CA SER A 371 10.91 5.15 -9.88
C SER A 371 10.89 4.15 -8.72
N ILE A 372 10.37 4.60 -7.58
CA ILE A 372 10.07 3.77 -6.42
C ILE A 372 8.57 3.86 -6.17
N GLU A 373 7.93 2.71 -6.09
CA GLU A 373 6.51 2.60 -5.71
C GLU A 373 6.42 1.85 -4.38
N GLU A 374 5.61 2.34 -3.45
CA GLU A 374 5.43 1.72 -2.13
C GLU A 374 3.96 1.51 -1.81
N THR A 375 3.68 0.40 -1.15
CA THR A 375 2.36 0.04 -0.61
C THR A 375 2.45 -0.12 0.91
N GLY A 376 1.42 -0.65 1.57
CA GLY A 376 1.47 -1.02 2.98
C GLY A 376 2.47 -2.14 3.26
N LEU A 377 2.58 -3.12 2.36
CA LEU A 377 3.46 -4.30 2.53
C LEU A 377 4.69 -4.35 1.62
N THR A 378 4.68 -3.70 0.46
CA THR A 378 5.73 -3.87 -0.55
C THR A 378 6.45 -2.57 -0.92
N VAL A 379 7.67 -2.72 -1.42
CA VAL A 379 8.45 -1.67 -2.09
C VAL A 379 8.89 -2.20 -3.45
N LYS A 380 8.65 -1.40 -4.49
CA LYS A 380 8.94 -1.75 -5.88
C LYS A 380 9.94 -0.75 -6.46
N PHE A 381 11.04 -1.25 -7.00
CA PHE A 381 12.07 -0.48 -7.67
C PHE A 381 11.97 -0.71 -9.17
N ILE A 382 11.93 0.39 -9.93
CA ILE A 382 11.82 0.40 -11.38
C ILE A 382 13.03 1.13 -11.95
N PHE A 383 13.87 0.41 -12.69
CA PHE A 383 15.01 0.95 -13.42
C PHE A 383 14.80 0.71 -14.91
N ILE A 384 14.75 1.76 -15.73
CA ILE A 384 14.55 1.67 -17.19
C ILE A 384 15.66 2.48 -17.87
N GLU A 385 16.46 1.84 -18.71
CA GLU A 385 17.46 2.53 -19.52
C GLU A 385 16.79 3.35 -20.64
N THR A 386 17.37 4.49 -21.01
CA THR A 386 16.84 5.43 -22.00
C THR A 386 17.00 4.81 -23.38
N GLY A 387 15.87 4.59 -24.04
CA GLY A 387 15.75 3.70 -25.19
C GLY A 387 14.81 2.52 -24.91
N GLY A 388 14.55 2.21 -23.64
CA GLY A 388 13.56 1.23 -23.19
C GLY A 388 13.96 -0.24 -23.38
N GLU A 389 15.11 -0.51 -24.02
CA GLU A 389 15.55 -1.87 -24.36
C GLU A 389 16.01 -2.69 -23.15
N ASN A 390 16.48 -2.03 -22.08
CA ASN A 390 16.92 -2.67 -20.86
C ASN A 390 16.17 -2.11 -19.65
N TYR A 391 15.56 -2.98 -18.85
CA TYR A 391 14.92 -2.57 -17.61
C TYR A 391 14.90 -3.69 -16.58
N SER A 392 14.79 -3.29 -15.31
CA SER A 392 14.58 -4.18 -14.17
C SER A 392 13.52 -3.59 -13.25
N ILE A 393 12.45 -4.35 -13.06
CA ILE A 393 11.36 -4.08 -12.13
C ILE A 393 11.42 -5.14 -11.06
N THR A 394 11.57 -4.74 -9.80
CA THR A 394 11.68 -5.67 -8.67
C THR A 394 10.74 -5.23 -7.55
N THR A 395 9.98 -6.16 -7.00
CA THR A 395 9.05 -5.91 -5.88
C THR A 395 9.47 -6.75 -4.69
N TYR A 396 9.65 -6.11 -3.54
CA TYR A 396 10.09 -6.74 -2.30
C TYR A 396 9.04 -6.57 -1.21
N ASP A 397 8.94 -7.56 -0.32
CA ASP A 397 8.22 -7.45 0.93
C ASP A 397 9.00 -6.56 1.91
N LYS A 398 8.38 -5.50 2.45
CA LYS A 398 9.07 -4.51 3.29
C LYS A 398 9.50 -5.03 4.65
N ARG A 399 8.89 -6.11 5.15
CA ARG A 399 9.13 -6.64 6.49
C ARG A 399 10.24 -7.69 6.47
N THR A 400 10.17 -8.60 5.51
CA THR A 400 11.15 -9.68 5.34
C THR A 400 12.29 -9.33 4.37
N GLY A 401 12.04 -8.43 3.41
CA GLY A 401 12.97 -8.08 2.35
C GLY A 401 12.98 -9.09 1.21
N LEU A 402 12.11 -10.10 1.26
CA LEU A 402 12.06 -11.17 0.27
C LEU A 402 11.57 -10.63 -1.06
N LEU A 403 12.20 -11.07 -2.15
CA LEU A 403 11.74 -10.77 -3.50
C LEU A 403 10.38 -11.43 -3.72
N MET A 404 9.39 -10.62 -4.09
CA MET A 404 8.01 -11.05 -4.36
C MET A 404 7.79 -11.27 -5.85
N ALA A 405 8.32 -10.38 -6.69
CA ALA A 405 8.22 -10.48 -8.13
C ALA A 405 9.37 -9.72 -8.78
N MET A 406 9.78 -10.17 -9.96
CA MET A 406 10.71 -9.43 -10.81
C MET A 406 10.36 -9.57 -12.28
N ARG A 407 10.66 -8.52 -13.04
CA ARG A 407 10.70 -8.53 -14.50
C ARG A 407 11.95 -7.81 -14.96
N ALA A 408 12.79 -8.49 -15.74
CA ALA A 408 14.04 -7.93 -16.22
C ALA A 408 14.25 -8.28 -17.69
N VAL A 409 14.66 -7.26 -18.45
CA VAL A 409 14.99 -7.34 -19.87
C VAL A 409 16.38 -6.75 -20.06
N SER A 410 17.26 -7.50 -20.71
CA SER A 410 18.58 -7.00 -21.11
C SER A 410 19.06 -7.64 -22.41
N GLY A 411 19.00 -6.91 -23.52
CA GLY A 411 19.25 -7.48 -24.84
C GLY A 411 18.35 -8.67 -25.14
N ASN A 412 18.92 -9.87 -25.23
CA ASN A 412 18.15 -11.12 -25.44
C ASN A 412 17.69 -11.80 -24.13
N PHE A 413 18.12 -11.29 -22.98
CA PHE A 413 17.66 -11.78 -21.68
C PHE A 413 16.26 -11.24 -21.42
N LEU A 414 15.33 -12.14 -21.09
CA LEU A 414 14.00 -11.83 -20.58
C LEU A 414 13.69 -12.84 -19.48
N LEU A 415 13.35 -12.34 -18.30
CA LEU A 415 12.83 -13.14 -17.21
C LEU A 415 11.72 -12.34 -16.52
N ASP A 416 10.55 -12.95 -16.38
CA ASP A 416 9.47 -12.47 -15.52
C ASP A 416 9.10 -13.61 -14.59
N MET A 417 9.18 -13.39 -13.28
CA MET A 417 8.86 -14.40 -12.29
C MET A 417 8.26 -13.81 -11.02
N GLU A 418 7.45 -14.63 -10.35
CA GLU A 418 6.70 -14.23 -9.16
C GLU A 418 6.75 -15.35 -8.12
N LEU A 419 6.94 -14.97 -6.85
CA LEU A 419 6.92 -15.87 -5.71
C LEU A 419 5.53 -16.51 -5.56
N VAL A 420 5.50 -17.84 -5.55
CA VAL A 420 4.27 -18.60 -5.42
C VAL A 420 3.80 -18.53 -3.97
N LEU A 421 2.56 -18.09 -3.77
CA LEU A 421 1.93 -17.94 -2.45
C LEU A 421 1.64 -19.28 -1.75
N TYR A 422 1.60 -20.40 -2.48
CA TYR A 422 1.39 -21.74 -1.94
C TYR A 422 1.85 -22.83 -2.92
N TYR A 423 2.69 -23.78 -2.48
CA TYR A 423 3.06 -24.95 -3.28
C TYR A 423 3.12 -26.18 -2.38
N GLU A 424 2.10 -27.04 -2.42
CA GLU A 424 2.29 -28.42 -1.99
C GLU A 424 2.95 -29.22 -3.10
N GLU A 425 3.93 -30.06 -2.76
CA GLU A 425 4.64 -30.91 -3.72
C GLU A 425 3.71 -31.95 -4.39
N SER A 426 2.52 -32.17 -3.81
CA SER A 426 1.43 -33.00 -4.32
C SER A 426 0.38 -32.25 -5.16
N ASP A 427 0.38 -30.92 -5.15
CA ASP A 427 -0.64 -30.17 -5.87
C ASP A 427 -0.37 -30.23 -7.39
N PRO A 428 -1.36 -30.62 -8.21
CA PRO A 428 -1.25 -30.44 -9.65
C PRO A 428 -0.99 -28.96 -9.91
N ILE A 429 0.00 -28.65 -10.77
CA ILE A 429 0.36 -27.27 -11.13
C ILE A 429 -0.95 -26.52 -11.42
N PRO A 430 -1.32 -25.52 -10.60
CA PRO A 430 -2.55 -24.79 -10.86
C PRO A 430 -2.43 -24.21 -12.28
N PRO A 431 -3.49 -24.28 -13.11
CA PRO A 431 -3.49 -23.60 -14.40
C PRO A 431 -3.03 -22.16 -14.17
N PRO A 432 -2.25 -21.57 -15.09
CA PRO A 432 -1.65 -20.25 -14.91
C PRO A 432 -2.69 -19.32 -14.29
N ASN A 433 -2.41 -18.87 -13.06
CA ASN A 433 -3.33 -18.03 -12.33
C ASN A 433 -3.56 -16.76 -13.18
N PRO A 434 -4.78 -16.51 -13.69
CA PRO A 434 -5.04 -15.33 -14.51
C PRO A 434 -4.90 -14.02 -13.71
N TYR A 435 -4.68 -14.09 -12.39
CA TYR A 435 -4.65 -12.95 -11.48
C TYR A 435 -3.27 -12.35 -11.19
N THR A 436 -2.23 -12.65 -12.00
CA THR A 436 -1.05 -11.78 -12.02
C THR A 436 -1.29 -10.60 -12.94
N LYS A 437 -1.63 -9.46 -12.34
CA LYS A 437 -1.66 -8.17 -13.00
C LYS A 437 -0.27 -7.85 -13.57
N THR A 438 -0.07 -8.09 -14.86
CA THR A 438 0.93 -7.38 -15.64
C THR A 438 0.51 -5.91 -15.65
N ILE A 439 1.18 -5.08 -14.85
CA ILE A 439 1.04 -3.63 -14.96
C ILE A 439 1.67 -3.26 -16.30
N TYR A 440 0.85 -2.97 -17.30
CA TYR A 440 1.29 -2.46 -18.60
C TYR A 440 2.01 -1.12 -18.42
N ASP A 441 2.99 -0.90 -19.30
CA ASP A 441 3.80 0.29 -19.47
C ASP A 441 3.04 1.58 -19.14
N ILE A 442 3.45 2.23 -18.05
CA ILE A 442 3.16 3.64 -17.87
C ILE A 442 4.02 4.36 -18.89
N ASP A 443 3.39 4.96 -19.88
CA ASP A 443 4.06 5.73 -20.92
C ASP A 443 4.90 6.83 -20.26
N VAL A 444 6.22 6.59 -20.28
CA VAL A 444 7.25 7.36 -19.60
C VAL A 444 7.19 8.85 -19.94
N GLU A 445 6.63 9.19 -21.11
CA GLU A 445 6.47 10.58 -21.56
C GLU A 445 5.46 11.39 -20.73
N GLU A 446 4.44 10.76 -20.15
CA GLU A 446 3.35 11.47 -19.46
C GLU A 446 3.78 11.94 -18.06
N LYS A 447 4.44 11.06 -17.29
CA LYS A 447 5.02 11.41 -15.98
C LYS A 447 6.18 12.41 -16.09
N LYS A 448 6.87 12.45 -17.23
CA LYS A 448 7.95 13.42 -17.49
C LYS A 448 7.40 14.84 -17.61
N LYS A 449 6.26 15.03 -18.28
CA LYS A 449 5.61 16.34 -18.42
C LYS A 449 5.04 16.82 -17.08
N GLU A 450 4.35 15.96 -16.34
CA GLU A 450 3.71 16.36 -15.07
C GLU A 450 4.73 16.77 -13.98
N LYS A 451 5.87 16.08 -13.92
CA LYS A 451 6.96 16.39 -12.97
C LYS A 451 7.77 17.63 -13.36
N GLU A 452 7.85 17.98 -14.65
CA GLU A 452 8.44 19.25 -15.10
C GLU A 452 7.56 20.46 -14.74
N TYR A 453 6.22 20.33 -14.80
CA TYR A 453 5.31 21.45 -14.48
C TYR A 453 5.19 21.75 -12.98
N SER A 454 5.21 20.74 -12.10
CA SER A 454 5.11 20.95 -10.64
C SER A 454 6.42 21.46 -10.02
N ASN A 455 7.57 21.01 -10.53
CA ASN A 455 8.88 21.51 -10.11
C ASN A 455 9.17 22.93 -10.60
N PHE A 456 8.48 23.41 -11.63
CA PHE A 456 8.66 24.78 -12.13
C PHE A 456 7.91 25.82 -11.30
N THR A 457 6.81 25.50 -10.61
CA THR A 457 5.93 26.50 -9.98
C THR A 457 6.26 26.80 -8.52
N ILE A 458 6.63 25.78 -7.73
CA ILE A 458 6.94 25.94 -6.29
C ILE A 458 8.18 26.83 -6.03
N PRO A 459 9.29 26.73 -6.80
CA PRO A 459 10.46 27.59 -6.59
C PRO A 459 10.18 29.07 -6.85
N PHE A 460 9.31 29.41 -7.82
CA PHE A 460 8.99 30.81 -8.14
C PHE A 460 8.16 31.49 -7.05
N ILE A 461 7.24 30.76 -6.40
CA ILE A 461 6.46 31.29 -5.27
C ILE A 461 7.39 31.55 -4.07
N LEU A 462 8.29 30.61 -3.76
CA LEU A 462 9.24 30.76 -2.65
C LEU A 462 10.30 31.84 -2.90
N LEU A 463 10.84 31.94 -4.12
CA LEU A 463 11.76 33.03 -4.51
C LEU A 463 11.07 34.39 -4.45
N GLY A 464 9.80 34.48 -4.88
CA GLY A 464 8.99 35.69 -4.80
C GLY A 464 8.78 36.15 -3.34
N CYS A 465 8.39 35.23 -2.45
CA CYS A 465 8.18 35.52 -1.04
C CYS A 465 9.49 35.85 -0.29
N GLY A 466 10.58 35.13 -0.57
CA GLY A 466 11.89 35.36 0.06
C GLY A 466 12.51 36.71 -0.35
N ALA A 467 12.42 37.07 -1.64
CA ALA A 467 12.85 38.37 -2.13
C ALA A 467 12.02 39.51 -1.52
N ALA A 468 10.70 39.31 -1.36
CA ALA A 468 9.80 40.28 -0.79
C ALA A 468 10.16 40.67 0.66
N VAL A 469 10.41 39.67 1.50
CA VAL A 469 10.77 39.88 2.91
C VAL A 469 12.14 40.57 3.03
N SER A 470 13.11 40.14 2.23
CA SER A 470 14.46 40.69 2.23
C SER A 470 14.48 42.16 1.77
N PHE A 471 13.72 42.50 0.74
CA PHE A 471 13.60 43.87 0.25
C PHE A 471 12.81 44.78 1.20
N GLY A 472 11.74 44.24 1.82
CA GLY A 472 10.96 44.95 2.84
C GLY A 472 11.83 45.39 4.03
N LEU A 473 12.73 44.51 4.50
CA LEU A 473 13.66 44.81 5.59
C LEU A 473 14.71 45.86 5.20
N LEU A 474 15.23 45.83 3.96
CA LEU A 474 16.20 46.80 3.45
C LEU A 474 15.61 48.22 3.28
N VAL A 475 14.40 48.32 2.75
CA VAL A 475 13.72 49.61 2.54
C VAL A 475 13.29 50.23 3.87
N TRP A 476 12.98 49.43 4.89
CA TRP A 476 12.51 49.97 6.17
C TRP A 476 13.57 50.77 6.92
N LYS A 477 14.87 50.46 6.71
CA LYS A 477 16.03 51.17 7.27
C LYS A 477 16.29 52.55 6.66
N LYS A 478 15.76 52.90 5.48
CA LYS A 478 16.00 54.20 4.83
C LYS A 478 14.93 55.22 5.24
N ASP A 479 15.32 56.45 5.58
CA ASP A 479 14.40 57.46 6.16
C ASP A 479 13.50 58.22 5.17
N THR A 480 13.51 57.83 3.89
CA THR A 480 12.72 58.50 2.86
C THR A 480 11.28 57.99 2.83
N LYS A 481 10.37 58.73 3.48
CA LYS A 481 8.93 58.43 3.53
C LYS A 481 8.31 58.11 2.17
N MET A 482 8.71 58.84 1.12
CA MET A 482 8.18 58.66 -0.25
C MET A 482 8.50 57.28 -0.82
N LEU A 483 9.72 56.77 -0.57
CA LEU A 483 10.15 55.48 -1.09
C LEU A 483 9.39 54.32 -0.43
N LYS A 484 9.09 54.46 0.87
CA LYS A 484 8.30 53.45 1.62
C LYS A 484 6.88 53.30 1.06
N TYR A 485 6.22 54.41 0.73
CA TYR A 485 4.87 54.37 0.14
C TYR A 485 4.89 53.79 -1.28
N LEU A 486 5.88 54.14 -2.11
CA LEU A 486 6.05 53.59 -3.46
C LEU A 486 6.20 52.07 -3.42
N PHE A 487 7.11 51.55 -2.58
CA PHE A 487 7.33 50.10 -2.46
C PHE A 487 6.12 49.37 -1.89
N THR A 488 5.41 49.96 -0.92
CA THR A 488 4.18 49.37 -0.39
C THR A 488 3.12 49.22 -1.49
N GLY A 489 2.99 50.22 -2.37
CA GLY A 489 2.08 50.15 -3.52
C GLY A 489 2.46 49.04 -4.52
N ILE A 490 3.75 48.90 -4.83
CA ILE A 490 4.24 47.85 -5.73
C ILE A 490 4.00 46.46 -5.14
N PHE A 491 4.28 46.25 -3.85
CA PHE A 491 3.98 44.98 -3.18
C PHE A 491 2.49 44.68 -3.15
N GLY A 492 1.65 45.68 -2.86
CA GLY A 492 0.21 45.52 -2.91
C GLY A 492 -0.27 45.06 -4.30
N ALA A 493 0.26 45.66 -5.37
CA ALA A 493 -0.07 45.27 -6.74
C ALA A 493 0.39 43.84 -7.07
N ILE A 494 1.61 43.44 -6.69
CA ILE A 494 2.12 42.09 -6.94
C ILE A 494 1.30 41.04 -6.19
N CYS A 495 1.00 41.26 -4.92
CA CYS A 495 0.18 40.35 -4.13
C CYS A 495 -1.24 40.24 -4.69
N PHE A 496 -1.84 41.37 -5.11
CA PHE A 496 -3.19 41.38 -5.69
C PHE A 496 -3.23 40.67 -7.05
N SER A 497 -2.25 40.91 -7.93
CA SER A 497 -2.15 40.18 -9.20
C SER A 497 -1.91 38.69 -9.01
N SER A 498 -1.10 38.30 -8.03
CA SER A 498 -0.87 36.88 -7.69
C SER A 498 -2.15 36.24 -7.15
N LEU A 499 -2.94 36.95 -6.34
CA LEU A 499 -4.24 36.50 -5.86
C LEU A 499 -5.24 36.35 -7.02
N LEU A 500 -5.24 37.25 -8.01
CA LEU A 500 -6.08 37.14 -9.19
C LEU A 500 -5.68 35.95 -10.07
N VAL A 501 -4.39 35.69 -10.26
CA VAL A 501 -3.92 34.50 -11.00
C VAL A 501 -4.26 33.23 -10.24
N PHE A 502 -4.09 33.20 -8.91
CA PHE A 502 -4.49 32.07 -8.07
C PHE A 502 -6.00 31.85 -8.07
N SER A 503 -6.80 32.92 -7.99
CA SER A 503 -8.27 32.85 -8.03
C SER A 503 -8.79 32.48 -9.42
N TYR A 504 -8.14 32.96 -10.48
CA TYR A 504 -8.37 32.49 -11.84
C TYR A 504 -8.02 31.01 -11.92
N TRP A 505 -6.84 30.57 -11.46
CA TRP A 505 -6.46 29.17 -11.48
C TRP A 505 -7.36 28.27 -10.61
N ILE A 506 -7.94 28.75 -9.50
CA ILE A 506 -8.95 28.01 -8.73
C ILE A 506 -10.33 27.99 -9.44
N ASN A 507 -10.72 29.07 -10.12
CA ASN A 507 -12.05 29.16 -10.77
C ASN A 507 -12.08 28.66 -12.22
N THR A 508 -10.95 28.70 -12.93
CA THR A 508 -10.79 28.31 -14.34
C THR A 508 -9.83 27.16 -14.51
N GLY A 509 -8.99 26.87 -13.51
CA GLY A 509 -8.37 25.57 -13.43
C GLY A 509 -9.49 24.58 -13.46
N VAL A 510 -9.44 23.73 -14.49
CA VAL A 510 -9.48 22.28 -14.29
C VAL A 510 -10.27 22.02 -13.01
N ARG A 511 -11.61 21.98 -13.12
CA ARG A 511 -12.32 21.01 -12.29
C ARG A 511 -11.44 19.79 -12.44
N SER A 512 -10.70 19.43 -11.40
CA SER A 512 -10.14 18.10 -11.27
C SER A 512 -11.27 17.23 -11.77
N ILE A 513 -11.06 16.65 -12.96
CA ILE A 513 -11.98 15.68 -13.56
C ILE A 513 -12.40 14.85 -12.38
N ASP A 514 -13.69 14.91 -12.06
CA ASP A 514 -14.21 14.53 -10.76
C ASP A 514 -13.61 13.18 -10.36
N GLU A 515 -12.49 13.19 -9.61
CA GLU A 515 -11.91 11.99 -9.00
C GLU A 515 -12.89 11.45 -7.94
N THR A 516 -14.05 12.11 -7.78
CA THR A 516 -15.15 11.69 -6.93
C THR A 516 -16.00 10.58 -7.52
N SER A 517 -15.84 10.18 -8.79
CA SER A 517 -16.21 8.80 -9.13
C SER A 517 -15.09 7.90 -8.60
N ASN A 518 -15.15 7.59 -7.31
CA ASN A 518 -14.43 6.49 -6.63
C ASN A 518 -14.77 5.10 -7.23
N GLU A 519 -15.23 5.07 -8.48
CA GLU A 519 -15.62 3.89 -9.19
C GLU A 519 -14.36 3.17 -9.61
N THR A 520 -13.98 2.20 -8.78
CA THR A 520 -12.95 1.24 -9.12
C THR A 520 -13.47 0.34 -10.24
N ALA A 521 -12.57 0.01 -11.17
CA ALA A 521 -12.81 -1.00 -12.20
C ALA A 521 -13.20 -2.32 -11.53
N LEU A 522 -14.31 -2.91 -11.95
CA LEU A 522 -14.64 -4.28 -11.57
C LEU A 522 -13.91 -5.24 -12.51
N GLU A 523 -13.52 -6.41 -12.00
CA GLU A 523 -12.84 -7.41 -12.83
C GLU A 523 -13.79 -7.99 -13.89
N VAL A 524 -15.07 -8.09 -13.55
CA VAL A 524 -16.16 -8.59 -14.39
C VAL A 524 -17.39 -7.73 -14.13
N VAL A 525 -18.14 -7.41 -15.19
CA VAL A 525 -19.50 -6.90 -15.10
C VAL A 525 -20.43 -7.68 -16.02
N GLU A 526 -21.59 -8.04 -15.51
CA GLU A 526 -22.58 -8.90 -16.17
C GLU A 526 -23.85 -8.10 -16.53
N ASP A 527 -24.72 -8.71 -17.35
CA ASP A 527 -26.01 -8.15 -17.73
C ASP A 527 -25.97 -6.75 -18.38
N ILE A 528 -24.86 -6.42 -19.05
CA ILE A 528 -24.69 -5.13 -19.72
C ILE A 528 -25.55 -5.07 -20.98
N THR A 529 -26.17 -3.91 -21.20
CA THR A 529 -26.87 -3.57 -22.44
C THR A 529 -26.17 -2.42 -23.15
N LEU A 530 -25.89 -2.56 -24.44
CA LEU A 530 -25.39 -1.52 -25.33
C LEU A 530 -26.43 -1.21 -26.39
N ILE A 531 -26.71 0.08 -26.61
CA ILE A 531 -27.60 0.60 -27.64
C ILE A 531 -26.82 1.66 -28.43
N VAL A 532 -26.78 1.55 -29.75
CA VAL A 532 -26.16 2.53 -30.64
C VAL A 532 -27.21 3.02 -31.63
N ASP A 533 -27.52 4.31 -31.56
CA ASP A 533 -28.48 5.02 -32.39
C ASP A 533 -27.74 5.89 -33.40
N TYR A 534 -27.76 5.48 -34.67
CA TYR A 534 -26.98 6.12 -35.75
C TYR A 534 -27.64 7.40 -36.29
N GLY A 535 -28.77 7.86 -35.72
CA GLY A 535 -29.45 9.09 -36.12
C GLY A 535 -30.25 9.00 -37.43
N ASP A 536 -30.04 7.96 -38.24
CA ASP A 536 -30.76 7.69 -39.50
C ASP A 536 -31.97 6.75 -39.34
N GLY A 537 -32.33 6.45 -38.08
CA GLY A 537 -33.36 5.49 -37.71
C GLY A 537 -32.87 4.05 -37.61
N ASN A 538 -31.61 3.76 -37.95
CA ASN A 538 -30.98 2.49 -37.63
C ASN A 538 -30.52 2.51 -36.17
N ILE A 539 -30.98 1.52 -35.40
CA ILE A 539 -30.58 1.32 -34.01
C ILE A 539 -30.11 -0.12 -33.86
N LYS A 540 -28.89 -0.30 -33.34
CA LYS A 540 -28.37 -1.63 -32.95
C LYS A 540 -28.39 -1.76 -31.43
N SER A 541 -28.64 -2.96 -30.95
CA SER A 541 -28.63 -3.25 -29.52
C SER A 541 -28.08 -4.65 -29.24
N TRP A 542 -27.25 -4.72 -28.21
CA TRP A 542 -26.68 -5.95 -27.65
C TRP A 542 -27.04 -5.99 -26.17
N LYS A 543 -27.51 -7.13 -25.68
CA LYS A 543 -28.01 -7.30 -24.31
C LYS A 543 -27.34 -8.47 -23.62
N ASP A 544 -27.39 -8.47 -22.30
CA ASP A 544 -27.01 -9.56 -21.41
C ASP A 544 -25.58 -10.05 -21.68
N PHE A 545 -24.66 -9.12 -21.97
CA PHE A 545 -23.28 -9.46 -22.24
C PHE A 545 -22.36 -9.12 -21.07
N THR A 546 -21.33 -9.93 -20.94
CA THR A 546 -20.31 -9.78 -19.90
C THR A 546 -19.10 -9.03 -20.44
N LEU A 547 -18.59 -8.09 -19.67
CA LEU A 547 -17.23 -7.55 -19.82
C LEU A 547 -16.35 -8.13 -18.71
N SER A 548 -15.09 -8.39 -19.02
CA SER A 548 -14.17 -9.08 -18.10
C SER A 548 -12.74 -8.62 -18.31
N LYS A 549 -11.83 -9.02 -17.41
CA LYS A 549 -10.40 -8.70 -17.44
C LYS A 549 -10.11 -7.21 -17.21
N GLY A 550 -10.92 -6.57 -16.37
CA GLY A 550 -10.82 -5.13 -16.06
C GLY A 550 -11.17 -4.19 -17.22
N LYS A 551 -11.58 -4.73 -18.37
CA LYS A 551 -12.08 -3.97 -19.52
C LYS A 551 -13.57 -3.68 -19.36
N THR A 552 -13.93 -2.94 -18.32
CA THR A 552 -15.32 -2.71 -17.91
C THR A 552 -15.74 -1.25 -18.05
N THR A 553 -15.13 -0.49 -18.96
CA THR A 553 -15.54 0.89 -19.25
C THR A 553 -16.65 0.97 -20.30
N VAL A 554 -17.29 2.12 -20.43
CA VAL A 554 -18.22 2.41 -21.53
C VAL A 554 -17.55 2.25 -22.89
N LEU A 555 -16.30 2.68 -23.02
CA LEU A 555 -15.52 2.53 -24.25
C LEU A 555 -15.25 1.05 -24.57
N ASP A 556 -14.88 0.23 -23.57
CA ASP A 556 -14.67 -1.21 -23.75
C ASP A 556 -15.95 -1.92 -24.21
N ALA A 557 -17.10 -1.50 -23.70
CA ALA A 557 -18.40 -2.02 -24.13
C ALA A 557 -18.66 -1.74 -25.62
N LEU A 558 -18.33 -0.53 -26.07
CA LEU A 558 -18.50 -0.10 -27.45
C LEU A 558 -17.50 -0.82 -28.39
N ASP A 559 -16.21 -0.83 -28.04
CA ASP A 559 -15.12 -1.48 -28.79
C ASP A 559 -15.36 -2.99 -28.98
N LYS A 560 -16.08 -3.63 -28.06
CA LYS A 560 -16.44 -5.05 -28.16
C LYS A 560 -17.32 -5.37 -29.38
N TYR A 561 -18.17 -4.44 -29.82
CA TYR A 561 -19.21 -4.70 -30.84
C TYR A 561 -19.16 -3.80 -32.07
N CYS A 562 -18.45 -2.67 -31.98
CA CYS A 562 -18.38 -1.68 -33.04
C CYS A 562 -16.93 -1.43 -33.45
N ASP A 563 -16.72 -1.10 -34.72
CA ASP A 563 -15.44 -0.56 -35.20
C ASP A 563 -15.42 0.95 -34.89
N ILE A 564 -14.51 1.39 -34.02
CA ILE A 564 -14.49 2.76 -33.52
C ILE A 564 -13.22 3.50 -33.93
N LYS A 565 -13.35 4.80 -34.22
CA LYS A 565 -12.23 5.74 -34.22
C LYS A 565 -12.45 6.79 -33.16
N TYR A 566 -11.36 7.25 -32.58
CA TYR A 566 -11.39 8.21 -31.50
C TYR A 566 -10.12 9.05 -31.46
N ASP A 567 -10.23 10.22 -30.84
CA ASP A 567 -9.12 11.09 -30.50
C ASP A 567 -8.89 11.05 -28.99
N ASP A 568 -7.63 10.86 -28.58
CA ASP A 568 -7.23 10.93 -27.18
C ASP A 568 -6.68 12.32 -26.85
N TYR A 569 -7.33 13.00 -25.90
CA TYR A 569 -6.93 14.34 -25.46
C TYR A 569 -6.21 14.35 -24.11
N GLY A 570 -5.88 13.19 -23.54
CA GLY A 570 -5.24 13.03 -22.23
C GLY A 570 -6.16 13.26 -21.02
N TRP A 571 -7.29 13.97 -21.21
CA TRP A 571 -8.37 14.10 -20.23
C TRP A 571 -9.55 13.17 -20.48
N GLY A 572 -9.49 12.38 -21.56
CA GLY A 572 -10.51 11.40 -21.94
C GLY A 572 -10.47 11.13 -23.45
N ILE A 573 -11.12 10.04 -23.85
CA ILE A 573 -11.27 9.62 -25.24
C ILE A 573 -12.56 10.21 -25.81
N LEU A 574 -12.44 10.87 -26.97
CA LEU A 574 -13.57 11.35 -27.77
C LEU A 574 -13.78 10.42 -28.97
N VAL A 575 -14.90 9.70 -29.01
CA VAL A 575 -15.27 8.84 -30.14
C VAL A 575 -15.72 9.71 -31.32
N THR A 576 -15.04 9.58 -32.45
CA THR A 576 -15.28 10.39 -33.67
C THR A 576 -15.94 9.60 -34.79
N GLU A 577 -15.91 8.26 -34.74
CA GLU A 577 -16.53 7.38 -35.73
C GLU A 577 -16.99 6.08 -35.08
N ILE A 578 -18.19 5.60 -35.44
CA ILE A 578 -18.71 4.28 -35.06
C ILE A 578 -19.22 3.56 -36.31
N ASP A 579 -18.70 2.37 -36.60
CA ASP A 579 -19.02 1.54 -37.76
C ASP A 579 -18.96 2.29 -39.11
N GLY A 580 -17.98 3.19 -39.27
CA GLY A 580 -17.79 3.96 -40.50
C GLY A 580 -18.60 5.25 -40.60
N ILE A 581 -19.37 5.62 -39.57
CA ILE A 581 -20.16 6.84 -39.52
C ILE A 581 -19.44 7.88 -38.66
N GLU A 582 -18.86 8.87 -39.33
CA GLU A 582 -18.13 9.99 -38.73
C GLU A 582 -19.09 11.07 -38.20
N GLY A 583 -18.85 11.56 -36.99
CA GLY A 583 -19.59 12.69 -36.42
C GLY A 583 -19.48 12.79 -34.89
N ASP A 584 -20.34 13.60 -34.29
CA ASP A 584 -20.34 13.84 -32.84
C ASP A 584 -21.17 12.77 -32.13
N TRP A 585 -20.51 11.97 -31.30
CA TRP A 585 -21.14 10.88 -30.57
C TRP A 585 -21.26 11.20 -29.08
N ILE A 586 -22.48 11.11 -28.54
CA ILE A 586 -22.75 11.29 -27.11
C ILE A 586 -23.17 9.95 -26.51
N TYR A 587 -22.66 9.64 -25.32
CA TYR A 587 -23.08 8.46 -24.57
C TYR A 587 -23.85 8.82 -23.29
N GLU A 588 -24.70 7.89 -22.88
CA GLU A 588 -25.44 7.91 -21.62
C GLU A 588 -25.32 6.53 -20.95
N VAL A 589 -25.28 6.51 -19.62
CA VAL A 589 -25.36 5.28 -18.82
C VAL A 589 -26.57 5.39 -17.92
N ASN A 590 -27.48 4.41 -18.01
CA ASN A 590 -28.75 4.37 -17.28
C ASN A 590 -29.61 5.65 -17.45
N GLY A 591 -29.49 6.33 -18.59
CA GLY A 591 -30.21 7.57 -18.90
C GLY A 591 -29.56 8.85 -18.37
N GLU A 592 -28.36 8.76 -17.78
CA GLU A 592 -27.58 9.92 -17.35
C GLU A 592 -26.37 10.14 -18.26
N LYS A 593 -26.04 11.40 -18.56
CA LYS A 593 -24.87 11.80 -19.37
C LYS A 593 -23.66 12.04 -18.46
N PRO A 594 -22.65 11.15 -18.42
CA PRO A 594 -21.51 11.38 -17.54
C PRO A 594 -20.66 12.55 -18.02
N GLY A 595 -20.08 13.30 -17.07
CA GLY A 595 -19.30 14.50 -17.35
C GLY A 595 -17.84 14.26 -17.75
N HIS A 596 -17.48 13.03 -18.13
CA HIS A 596 -16.11 12.60 -18.45
C HIS A 596 -16.09 11.66 -19.66
N GLY A 597 -14.90 11.36 -20.20
CA GLY A 597 -14.72 10.48 -21.37
C GLY A 597 -15.20 9.05 -21.11
N ALA A 598 -15.61 8.35 -22.18
CA ALA A 598 -16.15 6.98 -22.09
C ALA A 598 -15.12 5.95 -21.58
N ASP A 599 -13.83 6.27 -21.68
CA ASP A 599 -12.70 5.50 -21.13
C ASP A 599 -12.58 5.59 -19.60
N ARG A 600 -13.31 6.51 -18.97
CA ARG A 600 -13.22 6.78 -17.52
C ARG A 600 -14.47 6.39 -16.74
N HIS A 601 -15.52 5.99 -17.43
CA HIS A 601 -16.77 5.58 -16.81
C HIS A 601 -16.80 4.05 -16.66
N TYR A 602 -16.62 3.54 -15.44
CA TYR A 602 -16.64 2.11 -15.16
C TYR A 602 -18.07 1.61 -14.94
N LEU A 603 -18.43 0.55 -15.67
CA LEU A 603 -19.73 -0.06 -15.62
C LEU A 603 -19.94 -0.90 -14.34
N ARG A 604 -21.20 -1.21 -14.08
CA ARG A 604 -21.74 -2.08 -13.04
C ARG A 604 -22.67 -3.12 -13.66
N ASP A 605 -22.93 -4.18 -12.91
CA ASP A 605 -23.85 -5.23 -13.35
C ASP A 605 -25.24 -4.65 -13.67
N GLY A 606 -25.75 -4.98 -14.86
CA GLY A 606 -27.06 -4.52 -15.34
C GLY A 606 -27.08 -3.14 -16.00
N ASP A 607 -25.95 -2.46 -16.13
CA ASP A 607 -25.90 -1.12 -16.73
C ASP A 607 -26.36 -1.11 -18.20
N THR A 608 -27.08 -0.05 -18.56
CA THR A 608 -27.52 0.22 -19.94
C THR A 608 -26.79 1.44 -20.51
N ILE A 609 -26.01 1.20 -21.56
CA ILE A 609 -25.24 2.20 -22.29
C ILE A 609 -25.99 2.56 -23.56
N ARG A 610 -26.17 3.86 -23.82
CA ARG A 610 -26.74 4.36 -25.06
C ARG A 610 -25.80 5.37 -25.71
N TRP A 611 -25.39 5.10 -26.94
CA TRP A 611 -24.69 6.03 -27.82
C TRP A 611 -25.68 6.62 -28.82
N GLU A 612 -25.67 7.94 -28.99
CA GLU A 612 -26.53 8.66 -29.92
C GLU A 612 -25.69 9.58 -30.81
N PHE A 613 -25.87 9.43 -32.13
CA PHE A 613 -25.29 10.32 -33.12
C PHE A 613 -25.93 11.70 -33.04
N GLN A 614 -25.11 12.76 -33.01
CA GLN A 614 -25.56 14.13 -33.10
C GLN A 614 -25.17 14.69 -34.48
N GLU A 615 -26.16 15.16 -35.24
CA GLU A 615 -25.89 15.96 -36.44
C GLU A 615 -25.23 17.28 -36.02
N SER A 616 -23.97 17.46 -36.40
CA SER A 616 -23.18 18.69 -36.19
C SER A 616 -23.68 19.87 -37.01
#